data_AF-A0A558B4H1-F1
#
_entry.id   AF-A0A558B4H1-F1
#
_cell.length_a   1.000
_cell.length_b   1.000
_cell.length_c   1.000
_cell.angle_alpha   90.00
_cell.angle_beta   90.00
_cell.angle_gamma   90.00
#
_symmetry.space_group_name_H-M   'P 1'
#
loop_
_entity.id
_entity.type
_entity.pdbx_description
1 polymer ?
#
loop_
_entity_poly.entity_id
_entity_poly.type
_entity_poly.pdbx_seq_one_letter_code
_entity_poly.pdbx_strand_id
1 'polypeptide(L)'
;MDALTSYQLLGRLLAYLEMSGAGADSGAFDNALALLSNEHAGDDQRVAFEMLISRIPDYYPVPTVDIPPVAPPVQRGSIGYFSDD
;
A
#
# COMPACT_ATOMS: atom_id res chain seq x y z
N MET A 1 -11.29 -23.46 6.88
CA MET A 1 -11.23 -22.03 6.55
C MET A 1 -12.65 -21.54 6.36
N ASP A 2 -13.07 -20.47 7.04
CA ASP A 2 -14.33 -19.79 6.71
C ASP A 2 -14.12 -19.00 5.41
N ALA A 3 -15.10 -19.04 4.50
CA ALA A 3 -15.01 -18.33 3.21
C ALA A 3 -14.72 -16.82 3.39
N LEU A 4 -15.13 -16.26 4.53
CA LEU A 4 -14.92 -14.86 4.89
C LEU A 4 -13.44 -14.51 5.10
N THR A 5 -12.66 -15.37 5.75
CA THR A 5 -11.23 -15.10 6.01
C THR A 5 -10.37 -15.22 4.76
N SER A 6 -10.69 -16.17 3.88
CA SER A 6 -10.04 -16.28 2.56
C SER A 6 -10.29 -15.04 1.70
N TYR A 7 -11.53 -14.53 1.72
CA TYR A 7 -11.91 -13.34 0.96
C TYR A 7 -11.20 -12.08 1.46
N GLN A 8 -11.12 -11.89 2.79
CA GLN A 8 -10.41 -10.76 3.40
C GLN A 8 -8.92 -10.77 3.07
N LEU A 9 -8.30 -11.94 3.10
CA LEU A 9 -6.89 -12.12 2.78
C LEU A 9 -6.60 -11.79 1.31
N LEU A 10 -7.43 -12.30 0.39
CA LEU A 10 -7.34 -11.97 -1.03
C LEU A 10 -7.52 -10.47 -1.27
N GLY A 11 -8.51 -9.84 -0.62
CA GLY A 11 -8.75 -8.40 -0.74
C GLY A 11 -7.56 -7.56 -0.28
N ARG A 12 -6.91 -7.93 0.82
CA ARG A 12 -5.70 -7.23 1.30
C ARG A 12 -4.52 -7.45 0.36
N LEU A 13 -4.31 -8.67 -0.15
CA LEU A 13 -3.25 -8.96 -1.12
C LEU A 13 -3.39 -8.10 -2.38
N LEU A 14 -4.59 -8.02 -2.94
CA LEU A 14 -4.88 -7.19 -4.10
C LEU A 14 -4.57 -5.71 -3.85
N ALA A 15 -4.94 -5.18 -2.68
CA ALA A 15 -4.62 -3.81 -2.31
C ALA A 15 -3.11 -3.56 -2.22
N TYR A 16 -2.32 -4.50 -1.67
CA TYR A 16 -0.86 -4.37 -1.61
C TYR A 16 -0.19 -4.44 -2.99
N LEU A 17 -0.68 -5.31 -3.88
CA LEU A 17 -0.19 -5.39 -5.25
C LEU A 17 -0.46 -4.10 -6.01
N GLU A 18 -1.65 -3.51 -5.83
CA GLU A 18 -2.00 -2.23 -6.42
C GLU A 18 -1.10 -1.09 -5.89
N MET A 19 -0.90 -1.01 -4.57
CA MET A 19 -0.07 0.01 -3.93
C MET A 19 1.41 -0.10 -4.27
N SER A 20 1.94 -1.31 -4.45
CA SER A 20 3.33 -1.54 -4.86
C SER A 20 3.58 -1.28 -6.35
N GLY A 21 2.52 -1.03 -7.13
CA GLY A 21 2.60 -0.88 -8.58
C GLY A 21 2.71 -2.21 -9.35
N ALA A 22 2.67 -3.35 -8.65
CA ALA A 22 2.73 -4.69 -9.23
C ALA A 22 1.35 -5.23 -9.66
N GLY A 23 0.26 -4.49 -9.43
CA GLY A 23 -1.12 -4.93 -9.69
C GLY A 23 -1.46 -5.24 -11.15
N ALA A 24 -0.65 -4.78 -12.12
CA ALA A 24 -0.82 -5.08 -13.54
C ALA A 24 0.00 -6.30 -14.01
N ASP A 25 0.89 -6.85 -13.16
CA ASP A 25 1.73 -7.99 -13.50
C ASP A 25 1.09 -9.30 -13.01
N SER A 26 0.69 -10.15 -13.96
CA SER A 26 0.15 -11.48 -13.67
C SER A 26 1.16 -12.38 -12.96
N GLY A 27 2.46 -12.22 -13.23
CA GLY A 27 3.50 -12.99 -12.56
C GLY A 27 3.66 -12.60 -11.08
N ALA A 28 3.53 -11.30 -10.78
CA ALA A 28 3.50 -10.81 -9.41
C ALA A 28 2.28 -11.34 -8.65
N PHE A 29 1.11 -11.42 -9.30
CA PHE A 29 -0.09 -12.00 -8.70
C PHE A 29 0.06 -13.50 -8.41
N ASP A 30 0.56 -14.28 -9.37
CA ASP A 30 0.76 -15.73 -9.20
C ASP A 30 1.77 -16.03 -8.09
N ASN A 31 2.85 -15.25 -8.00
CA ASN A 31 3.85 -15.39 -6.93
C ASN A 31 3.27 -15.01 -5.56
N ALA A 32 2.49 -13.92 -5.49
CA ALA A 32 1.79 -13.52 -4.28
C ALA A 32 0.81 -14.61 -3.82
N LEU A 33 0.08 -15.23 -4.75
CA LEU A 33 -0.84 -16.32 -4.46
C LEU A 33 -0.11 -17.59 -3.99
N ALA A 34 1.06 -17.89 -4.57
CA ALA A 34 1.89 -19.01 -4.14
C ALA A 34 2.45 -18.80 -2.72
N LEU A 35 2.82 -17.58 -2.34
CA LEU A 35 3.23 -17.23 -0.97
C LEU A 35 2.11 -17.51 0.04
N LEU A 36 0.88 -17.14 -0.29
CA LEU A 36 -0.28 -17.46 0.53
C LEU A 36 -0.49 -18.98 0.66
N SER A 37 -0.24 -19.74 -0.40
CA SER A 37 -0.49 -21.18 -0.47
C SER A 37 0.55 -22.02 0.29
N ASN A 38 1.82 -21.60 0.30
CA ASN A 38 2.92 -22.35 0.91
C ASN A 38 2.99 -22.23 2.44
N GLU A 39 2.55 -21.10 3.01
CA GLU A 39 2.53 -20.88 4.47
C GLU A 39 1.34 -21.59 5.15
N HIS A 40 0.40 -22.18 4.39
CA HIS A 40 -0.78 -22.90 4.89
C HIS A 40 -0.51 -24.34 5.38
N ALA A 41 0.75 -24.78 5.43
CA ALA A 41 1.12 -26.13 5.89
C ALA A 41 1.16 -26.29 7.43
N GLY A 42 0.86 -25.24 8.21
CA GLY A 42 0.91 -25.24 9.69
C GLY A 42 -0.47 -25.19 10.37
N ASP A 43 -0.59 -25.86 11.53
CA ASP A 43 -1.84 -26.15 12.26
C ASP A 43 -2.48 -24.94 12.99
N ASP A 44 -1.86 -23.75 12.97
CA ASP A 44 -2.33 -22.56 13.70
C ASP A 44 -2.74 -21.41 12.75
N GLN A 45 -3.95 -21.55 12.20
CA GLN A 45 -4.47 -20.74 11.08
C GLN A 45 -4.67 -19.24 11.38
N ARG A 46 -4.88 -18.83 12.63
CA ARG A 46 -5.07 -17.41 12.99
C ARG A 46 -3.74 -16.67 13.13
N VAL A 47 -2.75 -17.33 13.71
CA VAL A 47 -1.39 -16.80 13.83
C VAL A 47 -0.75 -16.72 12.44
N ALA A 48 -1.04 -17.69 11.56
CA ALA A 48 -0.61 -17.68 10.17
C ALA A 48 -1.15 -16.46 9.38
N PHE A 49 -2.37 -15.98 9.64
CA PHE A 49 -2.99 -14.84 8.93
C PHE A 49 -2.28 -13.51 9.19
N GLU A 50 -2.12 -13.13 10.47
CA GLU A 50 -1.46 -11.86 10.82
C GLU A 50 0.03 -11.87 10.44
N MET A 51 0.67 -13.04 10.55
CA MET A 51 2.07 -13.22 10.16
C MET A 51 2.27 -13.18 8.63
N LEU A 52 1.31 -13.66 7.84
CA LEU A 52 1.36 -13.53 6.39
C LEU A 52 1.25 -12.07 5.96
N ILE A 53 0.30 -11.34 6.55
CA ILE A 53 0.05 -9.93 6.21
C ILE A 53 1.24 -9.05 6.59
N SER A 54 1.91 -9.33 7.71
CA SER A 54 3.10 -8.57 8.09
C SER A 54 4.28 -8.76 7.16
N ARG A 55 4.35 -9.87 6.41
CA ARG A 55 5.43 -10.18 5.46
C ARG A 55 5.16 -9.72 4.03
N ILE A 56 3.91 -9.49 3.63
CA ILE A 56 3.58 -9.01 2.27
C ILE A 56 4.42 -7.77 1.87
N PRO A 57 4.61 -6.75 2.74
CA PRO A 57 5.44 -5.59 2.41
C PRO A 57 6.91 -5.93 2.09
N ASP A 58 7.45 -7.03 2.60
CA ASP A 58 8.84 -7.44 2.35
C ASP A 58 9.04 -7.93 0.90
N TYR A 59 7.99 -8.47 0.29
CA TYR A 59 7.98 -8.93 -1.10
C TYR A 59 7.51 -7.84 -2.07
N TYR A 60 6.61 -6.98 -1.61
CA TYR A 60 5.99 -5.92 -2.41
C TYR A 60 6.14 -4.57 -1.69
N PRO A 61 7.35 -3.98 -1.67
CA PRO A 61 7.57 -2.71 -1.01
C PRO A 61 6.76 -1.62 -1.69
N VAL A 62 6.00 -0.87 -0.89
CA VAL A 62 5.25 0.30 -1.37
C VAL A 62 6.25 1.44 -1.57
N PRO A 63 6.32 2.04 -2.76
CA PRO A 63 7.24 3.13 -3.02
C PRO A 63 6.94 4.31 -2.10
N THR A 64 7.97 4.83 -1.43
CA THR A 64 7.87 6.06 -0.65
C THR A 64 7.61 7.21 -1.60
N VAL A 65 6.48 7.90 -1.42
CA VAL A 65 6.18 9.11 -2.19
C VAL A 65 7.01 10.25 -1.63
N ASP A 66 7.94 10.77 -2.44
CA ASP A 66 8.60 12.03 -2.13
C ASP A 66 7.56 13.16 -2.17
N ILE A 67 7.31 13.75 -1.00
CA ILE A 67 6.45 14.91 -0.88
C ILE A 67 7.17 16.05 -1.61
N PRO A 68 6.53 16.72 -2.61
CA PRO A 68 7.17 17.84 -3.28
C PRO A 68 7.47 18.93 -2.23
N PRO A 69 8.66 19.56 -2.29
CA PRO A 69 9.01 20.61 -1.35
C PRO A 69 7.94 21.70 -1.38
N VAL A 70 7.41 22.02 -0.19
CA VAL A 70 6.42 23.08 0.01
C VAL A 70 6.91 24.35 -0.68
N ALA A 71 6.09 24.91 -1.57
CA ALA A 71 6.41 26.14 -2.27
C ALA A 71 6.76 27.24 -1.24
N PRO A 72 7.73 28.13 -1.53
CA PRO A 72 8.07 29.20 -0.61
C PRO A 72 6.80 29.99 -0.24
N PRO A 73 6.67 30.43 1.03
CA PRO A 73 5.51 31.20 1.46
C PRO A 73 5.33 32.36 0.48
N VAL A 74 4.15 32.42 -0.15
CA VAL A 74 3.82 33.49 -1.07
C VAL A 74 3.95 34.78 -0.27
N GLN A 75 5.02 35.54 -0.51
CA GLN A 75 5.11 36.91 -0.05
C GLN A 75 3.97 37.61 -0.78
N ARG A 76 2.82 37.73 -0.11
CA ARG A 76 1.76 38.67 -0.48
C ARG A 76 2.41 40.04 -0.33
N GLY A 77 3.11 40.45 -1.38
CA GLY A 77 3.58 41.81 -1.55
C GLY A 77 2.39 42.70 -1.24
N SER A 78 2.56 43.50 -0.20
CA SER A 78 1.68 44.56 0.21
C SER A 78 1.19 45.30 -1.03
N ILE A 79 -0.05 45.04 -1.43
CA ILE A 79 -0.74 45.85 -2.43
C ILE A 79 -0.94 47.21 -1.76
N GLY A 80 0.03 48.10 -1.99
CA GLY A 80 -0.04 49.48 -1.56
C GLY A 80 -1.11 50.18 -2.38
N TYR A 81 -2.27 50.41 -1.76
CA TYR A 81 -3.18 51.46 -2.24
C TYR A 81 -2.60 52.78 -1.76
N PHE A 82 -1.82 53.44 -2.62
CA PHE A 82 -1.64 54.88 -2.47
C PHE A 82 -2.96 55.53 -2.89
N SER A 83 -3.68 56.09 -1.93
CA SER A 83 -4.72 57.08 -2.21
C SER A 83 -4.00 58.41 -2.43
N ASP A 84 -3.97 58.86 -3.68
CA ASP A 84 -3.62 60.24 -4.03
C ASP A 84 -4.91 61.05 -3.91
N ASP A 85 -5.16 61.63 -2.72
CA ASP A 85 -5.93 62.88 -2.48
C ASP A 85 -5.80 63.34 -1.01
#